data_AF-A0A434TZP2-F1
#
_entry.id   AF-A0A434TZP2-F1
#
_cell.length_a   1.000
_cell.length_b   1.000
_cell.length_c   1.000
_cell.angle_alpha   90.00
_cell.angle_beta   90.00
_cell.angle_gamma   90.00
#
_symmetry.space_group_name_H-M   'P 1'
#
loop_
_entity.id
_entity.type
_entity.pdbx_description
1 polymer ?
#
loop_
_entity_poly.entity_id
_entity_poly.type
_entity_poly.pdbx_seq_one_letter_code
_entity_poly.pdbx_strand_id
1 'polypeptide(L)'
;SRITARNRDRSFFRPWGVLGGKAAGLSDMVVNPGTDRERRLGNVDTAVLQPGDVLEIRSAGGGGRGDPFQREPWRVAEDVRRGYLSRAAAESDYGVVIRGGEVDEHATERLRARHKPAAGHFHFGPERDSYEAQWTPAAYDRLHALLDALPIHWRFFAKTEIFRRMKGRSGPKGVQAAFEVVCERFPELPRPGPVREAAE
;
A
#
# COMPACT_ATOMS: atom_id res chain seq x y z
N SER A 1 -7.17 -15.68 -25.30
CA SER A 1 -7.02 -14.27 -25.72
C SER A 1 -6.01 -13.55 -24.84
N ARG A 2 -5.30 -12.54 -25.37
CA ARG A 2 -4.32 -11.73 -24.62
C ARG A 2 -4.86 -10.30 -24.47
N ILE A 3 -4.99 -9.84 -23.24
CA ILE A 3 -5.41 -8.47 -22.90
C ILE A 3 -4.23 -7.75 -22.27
N THR A 4 -3.95 -6.55 -22.77
CA THR A 4 -2.91 -5.67 -22.22
C THR A 4 -3.57 -4.55 -21.44
N ALA A 5 -3.21 -4.39 -20.18
CA ALA A 5 -3.65 -3.29 -19.33
C ALA A 5 -2.41 -2.55 -18.83
N ARG A 6 -2.20 -1.33 -19.32
CA ARG A 6 -1.04 -0.50 -18.97
C ARG A 6 -1.37 0.45 -17.83
N ASN A 7 -0.33 1.06 -17.26
CA ASN A 7 -0.45 2.11 -16.25
C ASN A 7 -1.20 1.63 -14.99
N ARG A 8 -0.82 0.45 -14.49
CA ARG A 8 -1.45 -0.24 -13.35
C ARG A 8 -0.85 0.16 -12.00
N ASP A 9 -0.61 1.45 -11.86
CA ASP A 9 -0.19 2.04 -10.60
C ASP A 9 -1.22 1.81 -9.50
N ARG A 10 -0.76 1.95 -8.26
CA ARG A 10 -1.58 1.79 -7.05
C ARG A 10 -2.09 0.37 -6.76
N SER A 11 -1.44 -0.63 -7.37
CA SER A 11 -1.68 -2.06 -7.08
C SER A 11 -0.99 -2.56 -5.80
N PHE A 12 0.06 -1.86 -5.35
CA PHE A 12 0.79 -2.15 -4.12
C PHE A 12 0.64 -1.07 -3.06
N PHE A 13 0.74 0.21 -3.45
CA PHE A 13 0.53 1.34 -2.56
C PHE A 13 -0.69 2.14 -3.00
N ARG A 14 -1.74 2.10 -2.18
CA ARG A 14 -2.99 2.82 -2.43
C ARG A 14 -2.78 4.35 -2.47
N PRO A 15 -3.70 5.10 -3.10
CA PRO A 15 -3.72 6.56 -3.01
C PRO A 15 -3.98 7.04 -1.58
N TRP A 16 -3.22 8.05 -1.16
CA TRP A 16 -3.22 8.52 0.23
C TRP A 16 -4.31 9.55 0.48
N GLY A 17 -4.89 9.50 1.67
CA GLY A 17 -5.73 10.59 2.15
C GLY A 17 -4.90 11.75 2.70
N VAL A 18 -5.50 12.93 2.72
CA VAL A 18 -4.86 14.18 3.22
C VAL A 18 -5.79 14.94 4.16
N LEU A 19 -5.21 15.68 5.10
CA LEU A 19 -5.94 16.57 6.02
C LEU A 19 -7.06 15.83 6.77
N GLY A 20 -6.79 14.64 7.31
CA GLY A 20 -7.78 13.79 7.99
C GLY A 20 -8.59 12.86 7.07
N GLY A 21 -8.43 12.98 5.75
CA GLY A 21 -9.03 12.07 4.79
C GLY A 21 -8.39 10.69 4.82
N LYS A 22 -9.18 9.67 4.45
CA LYS A 22 -8.73 8.26 4.40
C LYS A 22 -8.10 7.91 3.05
N ALA A 23 -7.20 6.93 3.07
CA ALA A 23 -6.67 6.32 1.85
C ALA A 23 -7.76 5.56 1.09
N ALA A 24 -7.65 5.50 -0.24
CA ALA A 24 -8.61 4.80 -1.09
C ALA A 24 -8.38 3.28 -1.13
N GLY A 25 -9.17 2.57 -1.94
CA GLY A 25 -8.90 1.19 -2.31
C GLY A 25 -7.68 1.05 -3.23
N LEU A 26 -7.05 -0.13 -3.20
CA LEU A 26 -6.04 -0.50 -4.18
C LEU A 26 -6.67 -0.66 -5.57
N SER A 27 -5.83 -0.46 -6.58
CA SER A 27 -6.14 -0.91 -7.92
C SER A 27 -5.83 -2.42 -8.02
N ASP A 28 -6.58 -3.17 -8.81
CA ASP A 28 -6.34 -4.61 -8.96
C ASP A 28 -6.75 -5.10 -10.34
N MET A 29 -6.19 -6.23 -10.74
CA MET A 29 -6.58 -6.97 -11.94
C MET A 29 -6.65 -8.44 -11.58
N VAL A 30 -7.85 -9.01 -11.63
CA VAL A 30 -8.15 -10.35 -11.13
C VAL A 30 -8.77 -11.18 -12.24
N VAL A 31 -8.22 -12.36 -12.48
CA VAL A 31 -8.81 -13.37 -13.36
C VAL A 31 -9.63 -14.33 -12.50
N ASN A 32 -10.85 -14.61 -12.91
CA ASN A 32 -11.83 -15.49 -12.26
C ASN A 32 -12.02 -15.17 -10.75
N PRO A 33 -12.37 -13.90 -10.39
CA PRO A 33 -12.54 -13.50 -9.01
C PRO A 33 -13.58 -14.36 -8.30
N GLY A 34 -13.28 -14.78 -7.06
CA GLY A 34 -14.20 -15.57 -6.23
C GLY A 34 -14.30 -17.05 -6.62
N THR A 35 -13.40 -17.57 -7.45
CA THR A 35 -13.35 -18.98 -7.85
C THR A 35 -12.08 -19.67 -7.35
N ASP A 36 -12.04 -21.00 -7.45
CA ASP A 36 -10.84 -21.83 -7.24
C ASP A 36 -9.70 -21.51 -8.22
N ARG A 37 -10.01 -20.85 -9.34
CA ARG A 37 -9.08 -20.41 -10.38
C ARG A 37 -8.74 -18.92 -10.28
N GLU A 38 -9.00 -18.28 -9.14
CA GLU A 38 -8.67 -16.85 -8.94
C GLU A 38 -7.16 -16.60 -9.11
N ARG A 39 -6.80 -15.60 -9.93
CA ARG A 39 -5.42 -15.12 -10.06
C ARG A 39 -5.38 -13.60 -9.99
N ARG A 40 -4.69 -13.08 -8.98
CA ARG A 40 -4.39 -11.65 -8.86
C ARG A 40 -3.13 -11.32 -9.62
N LEU A 41 -3.26 -10.47 -10.62
CA LEU A 41 -2.17 -10.07 -11.51
C LEU A 41 -1.44 -8.83 -11.00
N GLY A 42 -2.03 -8.05 -10.09
CA GLY A 42 -1.42 -6.85 -9.52
C GLY A 42 -0.96 -5.87 -10.61
N ASN A 43 0.35 -5.55 -10.65
CA ASN A 43 0.95 -4.65 -11.64
C ASN A 43 1.48 -5.37 -12.90
N VAL A 44 1.02 -6.59 -13.19
CA VAL A 44 1.39 -7.29 -14.44
C VAL A 44 0.58 -6.71 -15.60
N ASP A 45 1.28 -6.21 -16.63
CA ASP A 45 0.66 -5.49 -17.75
C ASP A 45 -0.15 -6.38 -18.72
N THR A 46 -0.05 -7.69 -18.63
CA THR A 46 -0.62 -8.60 -19.63
C THR A 46 -1.35 -9.77 -18.97
N ALA A 47 -2.65 -9.86 -19.23
CA ALA A 47 -3.49 -10.99 -18.85
C ALA A 47 -3.64 -11.96 -20.03
N VAL A 48 -3.21 -13.20 -19.85
CA VAL A 48 -3.50 -14.31 -20.77
C VAL A 48 -4.73 -15.05 -20.24
N LEU A 49 -5.78 -15.10 -21.05
CA LEU A 49 -7.09 -15.66 -20.71
C LEU A 49 -7.44 -16.84 -21.60
N GLN A 50 -8.12 -17.82 -21.02
CA GLN A 50 -8.75 -18.95 -21.72
C GLN A 50 -10.24 -18.68 -21.99
N PRO A 51 -10.87 -19.39 -22.94
CA PRO A 51 -12.32 -19.33 -23.11
C PRO A 51 -13.04 -19.60 -21.79
N GLY A 52 -13.97 -18.71 -21.43
CA GLY A 52 -14.73 -18.78 -20.18
C GLY A 52 -14.08 -18.11 -18.97
N ASP A 53 -12.86 -17.57 -19.09
CA ASP A 53 -12.29 -16.75 -18.01
C ASP A 53 -12.98 -15.39 -17.90
N VAL A 54 -13.18 -14.92 -16.68
CA VAL A 54 -13.68 -13.57 -16.35
C VAL A 54 -12.50 -12.72 -15.92
N LEU A 55 -12.28 -11.58 -16.59
CA LEU A 55 -11.29 -10.59 -16.17
C LEU A 55 -11.99 -9.41 -15.51
N GLU A 56 -11.64 -9.14 -14.26
CA GLU A 56 -12.10 -7.99 -13.51
C GLU A 56 -10.94 -6.99 -13.33
N ILE A 57 -11.18 -5.74 -13.71
CA ILE A 57 -10.20 -4.66 -13.58
C ILE A 57 -10.79 -3.62 -12.63
N ARG A 58 -10.12 -3.41 -11.49
CA ARG A 58 -10.47 -2.39 -10.50
C ARG A 58 -9.53 -1.20 -10.60
N SER A 59 -10.08 -0.05 -10.93
CA SER A 59 -9.35 1.21 -10.85
C SER A 59 -9.23 1.66 -9.38
N ALA A 60 -8.09 2.25 -9.01
CA ALA A 60 -7.98 2.88 -7.70
C ALA A 60 -8.85 4.14 -7.66
N GLY A 61 -9.48 4.38 -6.50
CA GLY A 61 -10.15 5.64 -6.22
C GLY A 61 -9.15 6.76 -5.89
N GLY A 62 -9.63 8.01 -5.83
CA GLY A 62 -8.84 9.12 -5.29
C GLY A 62 -8.76 9.04 -3.76
N GLY A 63 -7.63 9.47 -3.19
CA GLY A 63 -7.50 9.60 -1.75
C GLY A 63 -8.41 10.70 -1.19
N GLY A 64 -8.98 10.49 -0.01
CA GLY A 64 -9.91 11.41 0.61
C GLY A 64 -9.24 12.69 1.11
N ARG A 65 -10.02 13.77 1.24
CA ARG A 65 -9.61 15.03 1.86
C ARG A 65 -10.58 15.42 2.96
N GLY A 66 -10.05 15.83 4.11
CA GLY A 66 -10.86 16.24 5.26
C GLY A 66 -11.35 15.03 6.07
N ASP A 67 -11.74 15.27 7.32
CA ASP A 67 -12.35 14.24 8.15
C ASP A 67 -13.71 13.80 7.55
N PRO A 68 -13.88 12.52 7.17
CA PRO A 68 -15.16 12.02 6.63
C PRO A 68 -16.36 12.27 7.56
N PHE A 69 -16.15 12.29 8.87
CA PHE A 69 -17.23 12.49 9.85
C PHE A 69 -17.71 13.95 9.91
N GLN A 70 -17.00 14.88 9.27
CA GLN A 70 -17.43 16.26 9.10
C GLN A 70 -18.22 16.48 7.80
N ARG A 71 -18.30 15.47 6.91
CA ARG A 71 -19.12 15.56 5.69
C ARG A 71 -20.60 15.66 6.05
N GLU A 72 -21.34 16.45 5.30
CA GLU A 72 -22.76 16.72 5.53
C GLU A 72 -23.59 15.43 5.33
N PRO A 73 -24.43 15.00 6.30
CA PRO A 73 -25.15 13.74 6.23
C PRO A 73 -26.02 13.57 4.97
N TRP A 74 -26.69 14.65 4.55
CA TRP A 74 -27.52 14.65 3.36
C TRP A 74 -26.72 14.36 2.07
N ARG A 75 -25.45 14.79 1.99
CA ARG A 75 -24.58 14.46 0.85
C ARG A 75 -24.21 12.99 0.85
N VAL A 76 -23.98 12.41 2.03
CA VAL A 76 -23.69 10.98 2.17
C VAL A 76 -24.91 10.14 1.79
N ALA A 77 -26.11 10.54 2.18
CA ALA A 77 -27.34 9.88 1.75
C ALA A 77 -27.53 9.93 0.23
N GLU A 78 -27.21 11.06 -0.39
CA GLU A 78 -27.23 11.20 -1.85
C GLU A 78 -26.19 10.29 -2.52
N ASP A 79 -24.98 10.16 -1.98
CA ASP A 79 -23.94 9.23 -2.47
C ASP A 79 -24.42 7.76 -2.40
N VAL A 80 -25.16 7.39 -1.34
CA VAL A 80 -25.79 6.07 -1.21
C VAL A 80 -26.92 5.89 -2.22
N ARG A 81 -27.78 6.89 -2.39
CA ARG A 81 -28.88 6.86 -3.36
C ARG A 81 -28.37 6.69 -4.80
N ARG A 82 -27.20 7.27 -5.11
CA ARG A 82 -26.51 7.15 -6.40
C ARG A 82 -25.75 5.84 -6.58
N GLY A 83 -25.63 5.02 -5.53
CA GLY A 83 -24.90 3.76 -5.58
C GLY A 83 -23.38 3.91 -5.53
N TYR A 84 -22.86 5.10 -5.20
CA TYR A 84 -21.42 5.30 -4.99
C TYR A 84 -20.94 4.76 -3.64
N LEU A 85 -21.86 4.66 -2.69
CA LEU A 85 -21.59 4.22 -1.33
C LEU A 85 -22.65 3.21 -0.89
N SER A 86 -22.24 2.19 -0.13
CA SER A 86 -23.21 1.31 0.53
C SER A 86 -23.71 1.94 1.83
N ARG A 87 -24.89 1.51 2.32
CA ARG A 87 -25.38 1.96 3.64
C ARG A 87 -24.41 1.62 4.77
N ALA A 88 -23.78 0.45 4.69
CA ALA A 88 -22.77 0.03 5.67
C ALA A 88 -21.54 0.95 5.64
N ALA A 89 -21.06 1.33 4.45
CA ALA A 89 -19.94 2.25 4.33
C ALA A 89 -20.30 3.68 4.75
N ALA A 90 -21.54 4.15 4.52
CA ALA A 90 -22.02 5.42 5.06
C ALA A 90 -21.92 5.46 6.60
N GLU A 91 -22.31 4.37 7.26
CA GLU A 91 -22.23 4.25 8.71
C GLU A 91 -20.79 4.14 9.19
N SER A 92 -19.99 3.23 8.64
CA SER A 92 -18.62 2.98 9.12
C SER A 92 -17.63 4.08 8.77
N ASP A 93 -17.74 4.68 7.58
CA ASP A 93 -16.74 5.62 7.08
C ASP A 93 -17.09 7.09 7.33
N TYR A 94 -18.37 7.45 7.34
CA TYR A 94 -18.83 8.83 7.50
C TYR A 94 -19.65 9.05 8.78
N GLY A 95 -19.93 7.98 9.54
CA GLY A 95 -20.76 8.06 10.73
C GLY A 95 -22.22 8.41 10.45
N VAL A 96 -22.74 8.13 9.25
CA VAL A 96 -24.10 8.49 8.83
C VAL A 96 -24.97 7.25 8.77
N VAL A 97 -26.04 7.23 9.56
CA VAL A 97 -26.99 6.12 9.61
C VAL A 97 -28.16 6.41 8.67
N ILE A 98 -28.47 5.48 7.77
CA ILE A 98 -29.56 5.64 6.79
C ILE A 98 -30.61 4.54 6.98
N ARG A 99 -31.86 4.94 7.23
CA ARG A 99 -33.02 4.06 7.42
C ARG A 99 -34.15 4.48 6.50
N GLY A 100 -34.82 3.52 5.86
CA GLY A 100 -35.88 3.85 4.89
C GLY A 100 -35.43 4.65 3.67
N GLY A 101 -34.12 4.90 3.49
CA GLY A 101 -33.60 5.78 2.44
C GLY A 101 -33.31 7.22 2.91
N GLU A 102 -33.57 7.53 4.18
CA GLU A 102 -33.35 8.85 4.78
C GLU A 102 -32.30 8.79 5.90
N VAL A 103 -31.72 9.93 6.23
CA VAL A 103 -30.75 10.06 7.33
C VAL A 103 -31.49 9.94 8.67
N ASP A 104 -31.00 9.06 9.54
CA ASP A 104 -31.37 9.08 10.95
C ASP A 104 -30.43 10.06 11.68
N GLU A 105 -30.92 11.27 11.89
CA GLU A 105 -30.13 12.37 12.48
C GLU A 105 -29.65 12.02 13.90
N HIS A 106 -30.53 11.50 14.75
CA HIS A 106 -30.17 11.19 16.13
C HIS A 106 -29.15 10.04 16.24
N ALA A 107 -29.28 9.00 15.41
CA ALA A 107 -28.28 7.94 15.36
C ALA A 107 -26.94 8.43 14.78
N THR A 108 -27.00 9.29 13.76
CA THR A 108 -25.82 9.93 13.13
C THR A 108 -25.06 10.80 14.13
N GLU A 109 -25.77 11.68 14.86
CA GLU A 109 -25.18 12.53 15.90
C GLU A 109 -24.50 11.70 16.99
N ARG A 110 -25.17 10.66 17.50
CA ARG A 110 -24.59 9.76 18.50
C ARG A 110 -23.35 9.03 18.03
N LEU A 111 -23.32 8.61 16.77
CA LEU A 111 -22.18 7.90 16.19
C LEU A 111 -21.00 8.85 16.01
N ARG A 112 -21.26 10.05 15.49
CA ARG A 112 -20.26 11.10 15.29
C ARG A 112 -19.71 11.67 16.60
N ALA A 113 -20.50 11.73 17.67
CA ALA A 113 -20.05 12.19 18.98
C ALA A 113 -18.93 11.32 19.58
N ARG A 114 -18.79 10.07 19.14
CA ARG A 114 -17.73 9.14 19.58
C ARG A 114 -16.48 9.17 18.70
N HIS A 115 -16.55 9.89 17.58
CA HIS A 115 -15.46 9.94 16.62
C HIS A 115 -14.29 10.76 17.14
N LYS A 116 -13.08 10.26 16.90
CA LYS A 116 -11.85 10.99 17.13
C LYS A 116 -11.20 11.22 15.77
N PRO A 117 -10.96 12.49 15.36
CA PRO A 117 -10.32 12.78 14.10
C PRO A 117 -8.98 12.06 13.99
N ALA A 118 -8.66 11.60 12.78
CA ALA A 118 -7.36 10.98 12.51
C ALA A 118 -6.23 12.01 12.69
N ALA A 119 -5.12 11.56 13.29
CA ALA A 119 -3.93 12.39 13.47
C ALA A 119 -3.04 12.36 12.21
N GLY A 120 -2.35 13.47 11.95
CA GLY A 120 -1.36 13.57 10.88
C GLY A 120 -1.89 14.21 9.58
N HIS A 121 -0.96 14.60 8.71
CA HIS A 121 -1.30 15.24 7.43
C HIS A 121 -1.72 14.22 6.38
N PHE A 122 -1.08 13.05 6.35
CA PHE A 122 -1.31 11.99 5.38
C PHE A 122 -1.85 10.74 6.06
N HIS A 123 -2.83 10.11 5.42
CA HIS A 123 -3.22 8.73 5.72
C HIS A 123 -2.74 7.84 4.58
N PHE A 124 -1.60 7.17 4.75
CA PHE A 124 -0.97 6.37 3.70
C PHE A 124 -1.69 5.03 3.50
N GLY A 125 -2.08 4.40 4.60
CA GLY A 125 -2.74 3.10 4.64
C GLY A 125 -1.77 1.93 4.82
N PRO A 126 -2.33 0.74 5.08
CA PRO A 126 -1.62 -0.34 5.73
C PRO A 126 -0.43 -0.89 4.93
N GLU A 127 -0.49 -0.85 3.59
CA GLU A 127 0.61 -1.36 2.76
C GLU A 127 1.85 -0.47 2.86
N ARG A 128 1.66 0.85 2.85
CA ARG A 128 2.76 1.81 2.98
C ARG A 128 3.28 1.81 4.41
N ASP A 129 2.40 1.80 5.40
CA ASP A 129 2.77 1.77 6.82
C ASP A 129 3.60 0.52 7.13
N SER A 130 3.18 -0.65 6.63
CA SER A 130 3.92 -1.90 6.78
C SER A 130 5.27 -1.87 6.07
N TYR A 131 5.31 -1.28 4.87
CA TYR A 131 6.55 -1.13 4.12
C TYR A 131 7.56 -0.23 4.84
N GLU A 132 7.12 0.90 5.40
CA GLU A 132 7.99 1.82 6.15
C GLU A 132 8.40 1.26 7.51
N ALA A 133 7.56 0.44 8.15
CA ALA A 133 7.93 -0.30 9.36
C ALA A 133 9.05 -1.32 9.08
N GLN A 134 9.09 -1.90 7.88
CA GLN A 134 10.18 -2.77 7.43
C GLN A 134 11.42 -1.97 7.01
N TRP A 135 11.22 -0.94 6.18
CA TRP A 135 12.23 -0.07 5.61
C TRP A 135 12.26 1.28 6.30
N THR A 136 12.77 1.28 7.52
CA THR A 136 12.96 2.50 8.31
C THR A 136 14.08 3.38 7.73
N PRO A 137 14.17 4.68 8.08
CA PRO A 137 15.30 5.53 7.69
C PRO A 137 16.65 4.89 8.00
N ALA A 138 16.83 4.35 9.21
CA ALA A 138 18.06 3.64 9.59
C ALA A 138 18.34 2.36 8.75
N ALA A 139 17.30 1.70 8.25
CA ALA A 139 17.46 0.57 7.31
C ALA A 139 18.01 1.06 5.97
N TYR A 140 17.50 2.19 5.47
CA TYR A 140 18.02 2.84 4.27
C TYR A 140 19.46 3.33 4.46
N ASP A 141 19.78 3.98 5.57
CA ASP A 141 21.14 4.40 5.88
C ASP A 141 22.10 3.22 5.89
N ARG A 142 21.70 2.09 6.49
CA ARG A 142 22.52 0.87 6.48
C ARG A 142 22.69 0.31 5.06
N LEU A 143 21.62 0.27 4.27
CA LEU A 143 21.70 -0.15 2.88
C LEU A 143 22.68 0.73 2.10
N HIS A 144 22.56 2.05 2.23
CA HIS A 144 23.42 3.01 1.54
C HIS A 144 24.89 2.81 1.93
N ALA A 145 25.20 2.72 3.22
CA ALA A 145 26.57 2.46 3.68
C ALA A 145 27.17 1.17 3.10
N LEU A 146 26.38 0.09 3.01
CA LEU A 146 26.82 -1.16 2.38
C LEU A 146 27.08 -0.98 0.87
N LEU A 147 26.15 -0.34 0.16
CA LEU A 147 26.29 -0.12 -1.27
C LEU A 147 27.47 0.81 -1.61
N ASP A 148 27.74 1.83 -0.80
CA ASP A 148 28.83 2.76 -1.03
C ASP A 148 30.21 2.12 -0.87
N ALA A 149 30.33 1.14 0.03
CA ALA A 149 31.55 0.36 0.18
C ALA A 149 31.76 -0.70 -0.92
N LEU A 150 30.76 -0.97 -1.77
CA LEU A 150 30.88 -1.91 -2.88
C LEU A 150 31.36 -1.23 -4.17
N PRO A 151 32.16 -1.94 -5.01
CA PRO A 151 32.41 -1.52 -6.38
C PRO A 151 31.09 -1.28 -7.14
N ILE A 152 31.07 -0.25 -7.99
CA ILE A 152 29.84 0.24 -8.64
C ILE A 152 29.05 -0.87 -9.38
N HIS A 153 29.76 -1.81 -10.01
CA HIS A 153 29.15 -2.91 -10.76
C HIS A 153 28.40 -3.93 -9.88
N TRP A 154 28.72 -4.00 -8.58
CA TRP A 154 28.01 -4.86 -7.63
C TRP A 154 26.80 -4.20 -6.98
N ARG A 155 26.73 -2.86 -6.95
CA ARG A 155 25.73 -2.14 -6.17
C ARG A 155 24.29 -2.47 -6.58
N PHE A 156 24.01 -2.50 -7.87
CA PHE A 156 22.67 -2.82 -8.38
C PHE A 156 22.24 -4.25 -8.04
N PHE A 157 23.17 -5.21 -8.20
CA PHE A 157 22.94 -6.60 -7.87
C PHE A 157 22.70 -6.78 -6.37
N ALA A 158 23.60 -6.28 -5.52
CA ALA A 158 23.50 -6.38 -4.08
C ALA A 158 22.20 -5.74 -3.56
N LYS A 159 21.85 -4.55 -4.04
CA LYS A 159 20.57 -3.89 -3.72
C LYS A 159 19.40 -4.82 -4.04
N THR A 160 19.32 -5.33 -5.26
CA THR A 160 18.22 -6.20 -5.70
C THR A 160 18.11 -7.46 -4.84
N GLU A 161 19.24 -8.10 -4.54
CA GLU A 161 19.27 -9.31 -3.72
C GLU A 161 18.89 -9.05 -2.26
N ILE A 162 19.31 -7.92 -1.68
CA ILE A 162 18.91 -7.47 -0.33
C ILE A 162 17.39 -7.25 -0.30
N PHE A 163 16.85 -6.47 -1.24
CA PHE A 163 15.41 -6.19 -1.30
C PHE A 163 14.56 -7.47 -1.37
N ARG A 164 14.94 -8.44 -2.22
CA ARG A 164 14.24 -9.73 -2.31
C ARG A 164 14.24 -10.50 -0.98
N ARG A 165 15.28 -10.29 -0.17
CA ARG A 165 15.52 -10.96 1.10
C ARG A 165 15.01 -10.19 2.31
N MET A 166 14.44 -9.00 2.14
CA MET A 166 13.89 -8.26 3.28
C MET A 166 12.56 -8.81 3.78
N LYS A 167 11.88 -9.69 3.04
CA LYS A 167 10.64 -10.35 3.52
C LYS A 167 10.90 -11.07 4.86
N GLY A 168 10.12 -10.72 5.89
CA GLY A 168 10.29 -11.25 7.25
C GLY A 168 11.43 -10.61 8.06
N ARG A 169 12.10 -9.59 7.52
CA ARG A 169 13.15 -8.81 8.19
C ARG A 169 12.73 -7.34 8.28
N SER A 170 13.34 -6.58 9.18
CA SER A 170 13.09 -5.14 9.32
C SER A 170 14.31 -4.41 9.87
N GLY A 171 14.39 -3.11 9.59
CA GLY A 171 15.40 -2.23 10.16
C GLY A 171 16.83 -2.51 9.66
N PRO A 172 17.83 -1.82 10.25
CA PRO A 172 19.23 -1.95 9.85
C PRO A 172 19.79 -3.36 10.08
N LYS A 173 19.37 -4.06 11.15
CA LYS A 173 19.76 -5.45 11.40
C LYS A 173 19.22 -6.40 10.34
N GLY A 174 17.98 -6.17 9.88
CA GLY A 174 17.39 -6.93 8.79
C GLY A 174 18.16 -6.77 7.48
N VAL A 175 18.56 -5.53 7.15
CA VAL A 175 19.39 -5.23 5.98
C VAL A 175 20.75 -5.92 6.06
N GLN A 176 21.39 -5.86 7.23
CA GLN A 176 22.68 -6.51 7.46
C GLN A 176 22.60 -8.03 7.26
N ALA A 177 21.64 -8.69 7.90
CA ALA A 177 21.43 -10.13 7.75
C ALA A 177 21.06 -10.52 6.31
N ALA A 178 20.27 -9.68 5.62
CA ALA A 178 19.97 -9.91 4.22
C ALA A 178 21.24 -9.85 3.36
N PHE A 179 22.13 -8.88 3.58
CA PHE A 179 23.39 -8.75 2.87
C PHE A 179 24.35 -9.92 3.13
N GLU A 180 24.47 -10.37 4.38
CA GLU A 180 25.30 -11.54 4.73
C GLU A 180 24.91 -12.79 3.94
N VAL A 181 23.60 -13.07 3.84
CA VAL A 181 23.08 -14.16 3.01
C VAL A 181 23.41 -13.99 1.53
N VAL A 182 23.52 -12.76 1.02
CA VAL A 182 23.97 -12.51 -0.36
C VAL A 182 25.45 -12.85 -0.51
N CYS A 183 26.30 -12.38 0.40
CA CYS A 183 27.73 -12.68 0.39
C CYS A 183 28.05 -14.18 0.55
N GLU A 184 27.24 -14.92 1.30
CA GLU A 184 27.37 -16.38 1.40
C GLU A 184 27.02 -17.07 0.07
N ARG A 185 25.97 -16.62 -0.60
CA ARG A 185 25.54 -17.18 -1.88
C ARG A 185 26.47 -16.79 -3.04
N PHE A 186 27.09 -15.62 -2.96
CA PHE A 186 27.96 -15.06 -3.99
C PHE A 186 29.31 -14.69 -3.37
N PRO A 187 30.25 -15.65 -3.23
CA PRO A 187 31.53 -15.41 -2.56
C PRO A 187 32.42 -14.36 -3.22
N GLU A 188 32.21 -14.09 -4.51
CA GLU A 188 32.89 -13.05 -5.29
C GLU A 188 32.47 -11.63 -4.89
N LEU A 189 31.31 -11.48 -4.23
CA LEU A 189 30.82 -10.20 -3.74
C LEU A 189 31.74 -9.70 -2.62
N PRO A 190 32.40 -8.54 -2.78
CA PRO A 190 33.30 -8.03 -1.75
C PRO A 190 32.55 -7.78 -0.45
N ARG A 191 33.18 -8.17 0.66
CA ARG A 191 32.69 -7.80 1.99
C ARG A 191 33.33 -6.46 2.38
N PRO A 192 32.54 -5.40 2.57
CA PRO A 192 33.06 -4.15 3.14
C PRO A 192 33.83 -4.44 4.43
N GLY A 193 35.10 -4.08 4.49
CA GLY A 193 35.85 -4.07 5.75
C GLY A 193 35.30 -3.01 6.71
N PRO A 194 35.67 -3.05 8.00
CA PRO A 194 35.40 -1.91 8.89
C PRO A 194 36.04 -0.67 8.26
N VAL A 195 35.24 0.40 8.14
CA VAL A 195 35.73 1.72 7.70
C VAL A 195 36.83 2.10 8.70
N ARG A 196 38.09 2.10 8.26
CA ARG A 196 39.14 2.80 9.02
C ARG A 196 38.74 4.27 8.97
N GLU A 197 38.36 4.84 10.11
CA GLU A 197 38.32 6.29 10.27
C GLU A 197 39.65 6.81 9.73
N ALA A 198 39.59 7.61 8.67
CA ALA A 198 40.76 8.32 8.18
C ALA A 198 41.19 9.25 9.32
N ALA A 199 42.32 8.91 9.94
CA ALA A 199 43.05 9.81 10.80
C ALA A 199 43.57 10.98 9.95
N GLU A 200 43.20 12.19 10.38
CA GLU A 200 43.74 13.53 10.06
C GLU A 200 44.03 13.91 8.60
#